data_AF-A0A537DRX5-F1
#
_entry.id   AF-A0A537DRX5-F1
#
_cell.length_a   1.000
_cell.length_b   1.000
_cell.length_c   1.000
_cell.angle_alpha   90.00
_cell.angle_beta   90.00
_cell.angle_gamma   90.00
#
_symmetry.space_group_name_H-M   'P 1'
#
loop_
_entity.id
_entity.type
_entity.pdbx_description
1 polymer ?
#
loop_
_entity_poly.entity_id
_entity_poly.type
_entity_poly.pdbx_seq_one_letter_code
_entity_poly.pdbx_strand_id
1 'polypeptide(L)'
;MPGGPRPMLLWYVWMHIVDGAWHKLDEISKQLRIPSNAVSWAAKFLSEHGMAELGFEEDEIRLQKSHPRLEDIVKTLQGSQKTDKDYLGSRELPTGL
;
A
#
# COMPACT_ATOMS: atom_id res chain seq x y z
N MET A 1 -3.17 19.80 -4.64
CA MET A 1 -3.11 18.51 -5.35
C MET A 1 -3.09 17.38 -4.31
N PRO A 2 -4.18 16.65 -4.08
CA PRO A 2 -4.17 15.49 -3.19
C PRO A 2 -3.69 14.27 -4.00
N GLY A 3 -2.41 14.24 -4.33
CA GLY A 3 -1.84 13.22 -5.22
C GLY A 3 -0.42 12.93 -4.81
N GLY A 4 -0.25 12.28 -3.65
CA GLY A 4 1.07 11.83 -3.21
C GLY A 4 1.67 10.77 -4.15
N PRO A 5 2.96 10.42 -4.00
CA PRO A 5 3.61 9.38 -4.79
C PRO A 5 3.05 7.97 -4.52
N ARG A 6 2.41 7.75 -3.36
CA ARG A 6 1.91 6.45 -2.91
C ARG A 6 0.72 5.92 -3.74
N PRO A 7 -0.35 6.71 -4.04
CA PRO A 7 -1.38 6.30 -4.99
C PRO A 7 -0.86 5.87 -6.37
N MET A 8 0.12 6.60 -6.92
CA MET A 8 0.71 6.27 -8.23
C MET A 8 1.49 4.96 -8.18
N LEU A 9 2.27 4.75 -7.12
CA LEU A 9 3.00 3.51 -6.89
C LEU A 9 2.06 2.30 -6.85
N LEU A 10 0.95 2.40 -6.11
CA LEU A 10 -0.06 1.34 -6.04
C LEU A 10 -0.66 1.03 -7.42
N TRP A 11 -0.94 2.07 -8.21
CA TRP A 11 -1.47 1.91 -9.55
C TRP A 11 -0.48 1.19 -10.48
N TYR A 12 0.81 1.56 -10.45
CA TYR A 12 1.83 0.92 -11.27
C TYR A 12 2.05 -0.55 -10.94
N VAL A 13 2.11 -0.89 -9.63
CA VAL A 13 2.27 -2.27 -9.18
C VAL A 13 1.02 -3.09 -9.51
N TRP A 14 -0.18 -2.54 -9.30
CA TRP A 14 -1.44 -3.21 -9.64
C TRP A 14 -1.55 -3.53 -11.14
N MET A 15 -1.20 -2.58 -12.02
CA MET A 15 -1.20 -2.78 -13.47
C MET A 15 -0.30 -3.96 -13.92
N HIS A 16 0.78 -4.23 -13.20
CA HIS A 16 1.71 -5.33 -13.53
C HIS A 16 1.21 -6.70 -13.10
N ILE A 17 0.26 -6.78 -12.17
CA ILE A 17 -0.28 -8.05 -11.65
C ILE A 17 -1.71 -8.32 -12.14
N VAL A 18 -2.23 -7.50 -13.05
CA VAL A 18 -3.64 -7.53 -13.48
C VAL A 18 -4.02 -8.80 -14.25
N ASP A 19 -3.02 -9.51 -14.79
CA ASP A 19 -3.20 -10.80 -15.45
C ASP A 19 -3.56 -11.94 -14.47
N GLY A 20 -3.43 -11.70 -13.16
CA GLY A 20 -3.66 -12.70 -12.13
C GLY A 20 -2.63 -13.82 -12.11
N ALA A 21 -1.46 -13.63 -12.73
CA ALA A 21 -0.30 -14.51 -12.59
C ALA A 21 0.52 -14.14 -11.34
N TRP A 22 1.37 -15.06 -10.91
CA TRP A 22 2.37 -14.77 -9.89
C TRP A 22 3.53 -13.99 -10.50
N HIS A 23 3.90 -12.89 -9.86
CA HIS A 23 4.99 -12.01 -10.29
C HIS A 23 5.97 -11.78 -9.14
N LYS A 24 7.26 -11.81 -9.44
CA LYS A 24 8.30 -11.49 -8.47
C LYS A 24 8.40 -9.98 -8.26
N LEU A 25 8.48 -9.56 -7.01
CA LEU A 25 8.62 -8.15 -6.63
C LEU A 25 9.92 -7.53 -7.19
N ASP A 26 10.99 -8.32 -7.27
CA ASP A 26 12.27 -7.89 -7.87
C ASP A 26 12.14 -7.62 -9.38
N GLU A 27 11.35 -8.42 -10.09
CA GLU A 27 11.09 -8.21 -11.52
C GLU A 27 10.27 -6.94 -11.74
N ILE A 28 9.21 -6.74 -10.95
CA ILE A 28 8.39 -5.52 -10.97
C ILE A 28 9.25 -4.29 -10.64
N SER A 29 10.12 -4.37 -9.63
CA SER A 29 11.09 -3.33 -9.24
C SER A 29 11.98 -2.93 -10.41
N LYS A 30 12.56 -3.91 -11.12
CA LYS A 30 13.41 -3.69 -12.30
C LYS A 30 12.65 -3.10 -13.47
N GLN A 31 11.44 -3.61 -13.77
CA GLN A 31 10.61 -3.15 -14.87
C GLN A 31 10.13 -1.71 -14.68
N LEU A 32 9.68 -1.37 -13.46
CA LEU A 32 9.20 -0.04 -13.11
C LEU A 32 10.35 0.93 -12.82
N ARG A 33 11.58 0.44 -12.63
CA ARG A 33 12.73 1.21 -12.11
C ARG A 33 12.41 1.89 -10.78
N ILE A 34 11.66 1.20 -9.93
CA ILE A 34 11.24 1.67 -8.61
C ILE A 34 12.03 0.88 -7.56
N PRO A 35 12.48 1.50 -6.46
CA PRO A 35 13.15 0.79 -5.38
C PRO A 35 12.35 -0.40 -4.84
N SER A 36 13.00 -1.55 -4.60
CA SER A 36 12.33 -2.77 -4.15
C SER A 36 11.55 -2.58 -2.85
N ASN A 37 12.03 -1.75 -1.92
CA ASN A 37 11.29 -1.42 -0.69
C ASN A 37 9.93 -0.75 -0.95
N ALA A 38 9.81 0.06 -2.00
CA ALA A 38 8.56 0.69 -2.39
C ALA A 38 7.61 -0.32 -3.04
N VAL A 39 8.15 -1.22 -3.87
CA VAL A 39 7.35 -2.32 -4.46
C VAL A 39 6.86 -3.29 -3.38
N SER A 40 7.72 -3.68 -2.43
CA SER A 40 7.33 -4.50 -1.27
C SER A 40 6.28 -3.82 -0.41
N TRP A 41 6.41 -2.50 -0.17
CA TRP A 41 5.38 -1.74 0.53
C TRP A 41 4.03 -1.78 -0.21
N ALA A 42 4.04 -1.57 -1.53
CA ALA A 42 2.83 -1.60 -2.35
C ALA A 42 2.18 -2.99 -2.33
N ALA A 43 2.99 -4.04 -2.49
CA ALA A 43 2.53 -5.42 -2.48
C ALA A 43 1.87 -5.79 -1.14
N LYS A 44 2.51 -5.43 -0.04
CA LYS A 44 1.95 -5.62 1.31
C LYS A 44 0.65 -4.85 1.49
N PHE A 45 0.62 -3.58 1.07
CA PHE A 45 -0.59 -2.77 1.19
C PHE A 45 -1.76 -3.34 0.39
N LEU A 46 -1.52 -3.78 -0.85
CA LEU A 46 -2.54 -4.43 -1.68
C LEU A 46 -3.02 -5.75 -1.05
N SER A 47 -2.13 -6.52 -0.43
CA SER A 47 -2.47 -7.76 0.27
C SER A 47 -3.28 -7.51 1.54
N GLU A 48 -2.90 -6.54 2.37
CA GLU A 48 -3.60 -6.17 3.60
C GLU A 48 -5.05 -5.72 3.33
N HIS A 49 -5.31 -5.17 2.13
CA HIS A 49 -6.63 -4.75 1.70
C HIS A 49 -7.38 -5.80 0.88
N GLY A 50 -6.89 -7.05 0.84
CA GLY A 50 -7.54 -8.16 0.15
C GLY A 50 -7.57 -8.04 -1.37
N MET A 51 -6.70 -7.22 -1.95
CA MET A 51 -6.60 -7.07 -3.40
C MET A 51 -5.66 -8.09 -4.03
N ALA A 52 -4.60 -8.43 -3.31
CA ALA A 52 -3.55 -9.31 -3.77
C ALA A 52 -3.23 -10.40 -2.74
N GLU A 53 -2.60 -11.47 -3.20
CA GLU A 53 -1.98 -12.50 -2.37
C GLU A 53 -0.46 -12.36 -2.47
N LEU A 54 0.21 -12.49 -1.34
CA LEU A 54 1.66 -12.63 -1.27
C LEU A 54 2.05 -14.11 -1.31
N GLY A 55 3.17 -14.41 -1.98
CA GLY A 55 3.76 -15.74 -2.04
C GLY A 55 4.36 -16.17 -0.70
N PHE A 56 4.87 -17.41 -0.65
CA PHE A 56 5.34 -18.06 0.57
C PHE A 56 6.51 -17.33 1.27
N GLU A 57 7.34 -16.59 0.51
CA GLU A 57 8.46 -15.79 1.04
C GLU A 57 8.20 -14.27 0.94
N GLU A 58 6.95 -13.84 0.69
CA GLU A 58 6.58 -12.43 0.45
C GLU A 58 7.37 -11.74 -0.68
N ASP A 59 8.04 -12.51 -1.54
CA ASP A 59 8.82 -12.05 -2.70
C ASP A 59 8.03 -12.10 -4.01
N GLU A 60 6.85 -12.72 -3.98
CA GLU A 60 5.91 -12.84 -5.08
C GLU A 60 4.55 -12.23 -4.74
N ILE A 61 3.86 -11.73 -5.75
CA ILE A 61 2.53 -11.14 -5.64
C ILE A 61 1.64 -11.60 -6.80
N ARG A 62 0.34 -11.77 -6.52
CA ARG A 62 -0.69 -12.06 -7.50
C ARG A 62 -1.98 -11.33 -7.16
N LEU A 63 -2.74 -10.90 -8.17
CA LEU A 63 -4.08 -10.36 -7.96
C LEU A 63 -5.06 -11.45 -7.48
N GLN A 64 -5.84 -11.17 -6.44
CA GLN A 64 -6.91 -12.08 -6.00
C GLN A 64 -8.03 -12.16 -7.03
N LYS A 65 -8.68 -13.32 -7.17
CA LYS A 65 -9.82 -13.50 -8.09
C LYS A 65 -11.03 -12.63 -7.75
N SER A 66 -11.22 -12.36 -6.46
CA SER A 66 -12.31 -11.53 -5.93
C SER A 66 -11.72 -10.36 -5.15
N HIS A 67 -11.25 -9.35 -5.88
CA HIS A 67 -10.58 -8.20 -5.29
C HIS A 67 -11.49 -6.96 -5.26
N PRO A 68 -11.36 -6.07 -4.26
CA PRO A 68 -12.02 -4.77 -4.27
C PRO A 68 -11.48 -3.87 -5.39
N ARG A 69 -12.19 -2.77 -5.71
CA ARG A 69 -11.73 -1.80 -6.71
C ARG A 69 -10.53 -1.02 -6.16
N LEU A 70 -9.51 -0.81 -7.00
CA LEU A 70 -8.31 -0.05 -6.62
C LEU A 70 -8.67 1.34 -6.05
N GLU A 71 -9.67 1.99 -6.62
CA GLU A 71 -10.18 3.30 -6.18
C GLU A 71 -10.60 3.30 -4.71
N ASP A 72 -11.24 2.22 -4.25
CA ASP A 72 -11.72 2.13 -2.87
C ASP A 72 -10.56 1.93 -1.90
N ILE A 73 -9.51 1.24 -2.33
CA ILE A 73 -8.27 1.08 -1.55
C ILE A 73 -7.47 2.38 -1.53
N VAL A 74 -7.37 3.10 -2.64
CA VAL A 74 -6.65 4.39 -2.67
C VAL A 74 -7.34 5.44 -1.79
N LYS A 75 -8.67 5.36 -1.62
CA LYS A 75 -9.41 6.22 -0.67
C LYS A 75 -9.01 5.94 0.79
N THR A 76 -8.71 4.68 1.18
CA THR A 76 -8.25 4.37 2.55
C THR A 76 -6.91 5.04 2.86
N LEU A 77 -6.03 5.10 1.86
CA LEU A 77 -4.74 5.78 1.96
C LEU A 77 -4.88 7.29 2.19
N GLN A 78 -5.89 7.92 1.59
CA GLN A 78 -6.17 9.36 1.77
C GLN A 78 -6.85 9.65 3.11
N GLY A 79 -7.67 8.72 3.63
CA GLY A 79 -8.28 8.83 4.96
C GLY A 79 -7.26 8.78 6.10
N SER A 80 -6.18 8.02 5.93
CA SER A 80 -5.09 7.88 6.91
C SER A 80 -4.20 9.15 7.03
N GLN A 81 -4.25 10.06 6.05
CA GLN A 81 -3.51 11.33 6.10
C GLN A 81 -4.06 12.35 7.12
N LYS A 82 -5.16 12.05 7.82
CA LYS A 82 -5.75 12.92 8.84
C LYS A 82 -5.24 12.69 10.27
N THR A 83 -4.39 11.71 10.54
CA THR A 83 -4.05 11.31 11.93
C THR A 83 -2.60 11.51 12.38
N ASP A 84 -1.74 12.17 11.60
CA ASP A 84 -0.36 12.49 12.05
C ASP A 84 -0.24 13.88 12.72
N LYS A 85 -1.36 14.53 13.05
CA LYS A 85 -1.38 15.84 13.74
C LYS A 85 -2.00 15.84 15.13
N ASP A 86 -2.30 14.67 15.69
CA ASP A 86 -2.91 14.53 17.03
C ASP A 86 -2.00 13.81 18.06
N TYR A 87 -0.78 13.41 17.68
CA TYR A 87 0.18 12.79 18.61
C TYR A 87 1.15 13.78 19.29
N LEU A 88 0.83 15.08 19.29
CA LEU A 88 1.63 16.10 19.99
C LEU A 88 0.73 17.03 20.83
N GLY A 89 0.04 16.45 21.80
CA GLY A 89 -0.82 17.23 22.70
C GLY A 89 -1.50 16.43 23.80
N SER A 90 -0.83 15.48 24.45
CA SER A 90 -1.36 14.84 25.66
C SER A 90 -0.24 14.46 26.63
N ARG A 91 0.40 15.51 27.12
CA ARG A 91 1.17 15.58 28.38
C ARG A 91 0.92 17.03 28.78
N GLU A 92 0.10 17.32 29.79
CA GLU A 92 0.51 17.38 31.19
C GLU A 92 -0.68 17.29 32.17
N LEU A 93 -0.53 16.38 33.15
CA LEU A 93 -0.84 16.43 34.60
C LEU A 93 -2.24 16.75 35.17
N PRO A 94 -2.73 15.94 36.15
CA PRO A 94 -3.87 16.30 37.00
C PRO A 94 -3.39 17.04 38.26
N THR A 95 -3.91 18.25 38.50
CA THR A 95 -3.92 18.90 39.82
C THR A 95 -5.09 19.88 39.76
N GLY A 96 -6.20 19.71 40.48
CA GLY A 96 -6.28 19.57 41.92
C GLY A 96 -6.41 20.97 42.53
N LEU A 97 -7.63 21.53 42.54
CA LEU A 97 -8.23 22.43 43.55
C LEU A 97 -9.62 22.90 43.10
#